data_AF-S0JHP4-F1
#
_entry.id   AF-S0JHP4-F1
#
_cell.length_a   1.000
_cell.length_b   1.000
_cell.length_c   1.000
_cell.angle_alpha   90.00
_cell.angle_beta   90.00
_cell.angle_gamma   90.00
#
_symmetry.space_group_name_H-M   'P 1'
#
loop_
_entity.id
_entity.type
_entity.pdbx_description
1 polymer ?
#
loop_
_entity_poly.entity_id
_entity_poly.type
_entity_poly.pdbx_seq_one_letter_code
_entity_poly.pdbx_strand_id
1 'polypeptide(L)'
;MEAIDTLIQDRHLEMIKAAIPYLDNSRQKNMAMLVKFMELQRTMALFQNPGNDLKMCSEEEREDPVQMLSAIREYCTDREKEVIDNIIGFVQMFSTYGTLFSAT
;
A
#
# COMPACT_ATOMS: atom_id res chain seq x y z
N MET A 1 -8.66 5.59 0.12
CA MET A 1 -7.29 5.08 -0.11
C MET A 1 -7.42 4.07 -1.22
N GLU A 2 -6.96 4.38 -2.42
CA GLU A 2 -6.94 3.39 -3.51
C GLU A 2 -5.90 2.32 -3.16
N ALA A 3 -6.29 1.05 -3.26
CA ALA A 3 -5.39 -0.04 -2.95
C ALA A 3 -4.30 -0.12 -4.03
N ILE A 4 -3.07 -0.51 -3.67
CA ILE A 4 -1.99 -0.71 -4.65
C ILE A 4 -2.43 -1.63 -5.81
N ASP A 5 -3.26 -2.62 -5.50
CA ASP A 5 -3.84 -3.53 -6.50
C ASP A 5 -4.70 -2.83 -7.55
N THR A 6 -5.45 -1.78 -7.21
CA THR A 6 -6.28 -1.05 -8.18
C THR A 6 -5.42 -0.25 -9.17
N LEU A 7 -4.24 0.20 -8.75
CA LEU A 7 -3.29 0.93 -9.59
C LEU A 7 -2.49 0.00 -10.53
N ILE A 8 -2.29 -1.26 -10.13
CA ILE A 8 -1.53 -2.24 -10.91
C ILE A 8 -2.44 -2.97 -11.93
N GLN A 9 -3.73 -3.08 -11.63
CA GLN A 9 -4.68 -3.79 -12.48
C GLN A 9 -4.96 -3.09 -13.82
N ASP A 10 -5.31 -3.91 -14.81
CA ASP A 10 -5.62 -3.47 -16.16
C ASP A 10 -6.70 -4.39 -16.74
N ARG A 11 -7.62 -3.82 -17.51
CA ARG A 11 -8.72 -4.56 -18.14
C ARG A 11 -8.24 -5.79 -18.90
N HIS A 12 -7.10 -5.71 -19.60
CA HIS A 12 -6.55 -6.85 -20.33
C HIS A 12 -6.01 -7.93 -19.40
N LEU A 13 -5.41 -7.54 -18.28
CA LEU A 13 -4.92 -8.46 -17.27
C LEU A 13 -6.09 -9.20 -16.58
N GLU A 14 -7.19 -8.50 -16.31
CA GLU A 14 -8.42 -9.09 -15.75
C GLU A 14 -9.08 -10.08 -16.70
N MET A 15 -9.11 -9.77 -18.01
CA MET A 15 -9.59 -10.72 -19.02
C MET A 15 -8.77 -12.02 -19.01
N ILE A 16 -7.44 -11.92 -18.91
CA ILE A 16 -6.57 -13.10 -18.83
C ILE A 16 -6.83 -13.87 -17.52
N LYS A 17 -6.91 -13.18 -16.37
CA LYS A 17 -7.22 -13.80 -15.07
C LYS A 17 -8.54 -14.57 -15.10
N ALA A 18 -9.59 -13.99 -15.70
CA ALA A 18 -10.90 -14.61 -15.81
C ALA A 18 -10.89 -15.88 -16.70
N ALA A 19 -9.96 -15.97 -17.64
CA ALA A 19 -9.80 -17.15 -18.49
C ALA A 19 -9.05 -18.31 -17.80
N ILE A 20 -8.22 -18.03 -16.78
CA ILE A 20 -7.37 -19.05 -16.11
C ILE A 20 -8.16 -20.28 -15.66
N PRO A 21 -9.30 -20.17 -14.95
CA PRO A 21 -10.03 -21.33 -14.44
C PRO A 21 -10.46 -22.34 -15.52
N TYR A 22 -10.57 -21.90 -16.78
CA TYR A 22 -11.00 -22.71 -17.91
C TYR A 22 -9.84 -23.43 -18.64
N LEU A 23 -8.59 -23.21 -18.22
CA LEU A 23 -7.40 -23.87 -18.77
C LEU A 23 -7.11 -25.19 -18.03
N ASP A 24 -6.30 -26.08 -18.61
CA ASP A 24 -5.78 -27.23 -17.85
C ASP A 24 -4.71 -26.82 -16.83
N ASN A 25 -4.44 -27.70 -15.86
CA ASN A 25 -3.58 -27.43 -14.71
C ASN A 25 -2.17 -26.90 -15.09
N SER A 26 -1.56 -27.43 -16.15
CA SER A 26 -0.23 -26.99 -16.60
C SER A 26 -0.29 -25.57 -17.15
N ARG A 27 -1.30 -25.29 -18.00
CA ARG A 27 -1.54 -23.95 -18.55
C ARG A 27 -1.98 -22.94 -17.49
N GLN A 28 -2.79 -23.36 -16.52
CA GLN A 28 -3.19 -22.52 -15.38
C GLN A 28 -1.98 -21.99 -14.62
N LYS A 29 -1.06 -22.89 -14.24
CA LYS A 29 0.16 -22.52 -13.52
C LYS A 29 0.99 -21.52 -14.33
N ASN A 30 1.27 -21.82 -15.59
CA ASN A 30 2.10 -20.95 -16.43
C ASN A 30 1.44 -19.59 -16.66
N MET A 31 0.13 -19.56 -16.89
CA MET A 31 -0.61 -18.31 -17.13
C MET A 31 -0.75 -17.48 -15.85
N ALA A 32 -0.98 -18.11 -14.69
CA ALA A 32 -1.00 -17.43 -13.40
C ALA A 32 0.36 -16.79 -13.07
N MET A 33 1.46 -17.51 -13.34
CA MET A 33 2.82 -16.97 -13.18
C MET A 33 3.08 -15.79 -14.12
N LEU A 34 2.66 -15.88 -15.38
CA LEU A 34 2.80 -14.78 -16.34
C LEU A 34 2.02 -13.53 -15.90
N VAL A 35 0.77 -13.70 -15.45
CA VAL A 35 -0.03 -12.60 -14.91
C VAL A 35 0.68 -11.93 -13.73
N LYS A 36 1.20 -12.71 -12.78
CA LYS A 36 1.93 -12.18 -11.62
C LYS A 36 3.21 -11.43 -12.02
N PHE A 37 3.90 -11.92 -13.05
CA PHE A 37 5.06 -11.22 -13.60
C PHE A 37 4.67 -9.86 -14.22
N MET A 38 3.57 -9.81 -14.97
CA MET A 38 3.07 -8.56 -15.54
C MET A 38 2.61 -7.57 -14.47
N GLU A 39 1.96 -8.04 -13.39
CA GLU A 39 1.63 -7.21 -12.23
C GLU A 39 2.88 -6.60 -11.62
N LEU A 40 3.92 -7.41 -11.39
CA LEU A 40 5.18 -6.94 -10.83
C LEU A 40 5.85 -5.89 -11.72
N GLN A 41 5.86 -6.09 -13.04
CA GLN A 41 6.41 -5.10 -13.98
C GLN A 41 5.65 -3.77 -13.91
N ARG A 42 4.32 -3.82 -13.77
CA ARG A 42 3.49 -2.62 -13.60
C ARG A 42 3.72 -1.95 -12.25
N THR A 43 3.89 -2.72 -11.17
CA THR A 43 4.32 -2.18 -9.87
C THR A 43 5.64 -1.42 -10.01
N MET A 44 6.64 -2.00 -10.68
CA MET A 44 7.92 -1.32 -10.89
C MET A 44 7.76 -0.03 -11.71
N ALA A 45 6.95 -0.07 -12.78
CA ALA A 45 6.66 1.11 -13.60
C ALA A 45 5.92 2.21 -12.80
N LEU A 46 5.04 1.84 -11.86
CA LEU A 46 4.35 2.76 -10.96
C LEU A 46 5.35 3.64 -10.19
N PHE A 47 6.40 3.03 -9.63
CA PHE A 47 7.40 3.75 -8.84
C PHE A 47 8.54 4.39 -9.66
N GLN A 48 8.74 3.98 -10.91
CA GLN A 48 9.77 4.56 -11.79
C GLN A 48 9.36 5.90 -12.40
N ASN A 49 8.06 6.19 -12.48
CA ASN A 49 7.55 7.46 -12.98
C ASN A 49 7.51 8.50 -11.83
N PRO A 50 8.31 9.57 -11.88
CA PRO A 50 8.44 10.55 -10.79
C PRO A 50 7.19 11.43 -10.55
N GLY A 51 6.04 11.09 -11.14
CA GLY A 51 4.76 11.77 -10.96
C GLY A 51 3.57 10.82 -10.83
N ASN A 52 3.78 9.53 -10.53
CA ASN A 52 2.69 8.56 -10.42
C ASN A 52 2.30 8.36 -8.94
N ASP A 53 1.41 9.24 -8.48
CA ASP A 53 0.30 9.12 -7.53
C ASP A 53 0.18 7.88 -6.60
N LEU A 54 1.26 7.40 -5.99
CA LEU A 54 1.17 6.87 -4.62
C LEU A 54 1.30 7.96 -3.56
N LYS A 55 1.82 9.12 -3.98
CA LYS A 55 1.74 10.35 -3.19
C LYS A 55 0.38 10.97 -3.52
N MET A 56 -0.54 10.95 -2.56
CA MET A 56 -1.75 11.77 -2.64
C MET A 56 -1.35 13.17 -3.13
N CYS A 57 -2.03 13.68 -4.16
CA CYS A 57 -1.78 15.01 -4.66
C CYS A 57 -1.94 16.05 -3.54
N SER A 58 -0.83 16.50 -2.96
CA SER A 58 -0.60 17.92 -2.70
C SER A 58 0.84 18.16 -2.28
N GLU A 59 1.36 19.30 -2.74
CA GLU A 59 2.56 19.95 -2.22
C GLU A 59 2.63 19.84 -0.69
N GLU A 60 3.76 19.33 -0.18
CA GLU A 60 4.16 19.34 1.24
C GLU A 60 3.38 18.46 2.24
N GLU A 61 2.91 17.26 1.89
CA GLU A 61 2.56 16.29 2.94
C GLU A 61 3.81 15.61 3.51
N ARG A 62 4.22 16.09 4.69
CA ARG A 62 5.19 15.43 5.56
C ARG A 62 4.77 13.98 5.79
N GLU A 63 5.74 13.07 5.79
CA GLU A 63 5.52 11.68 6.22
C GLU A 63 4.77 11.67 7.56
N ASP A 64 3.52 11.21 7.58
CA ASP A 64 2.72 11.07 8.81
C ASP A 64 2.76 9.59 9.28
N PRO A 65 3.72 9.23 10.15
CA PRO A 65 3.81 7.88 10.69
C PRO A 65 2.56 7.47 11.47
N VAL A 66 1.79 8.42 12.03
CA VAL A 66 0.56 8.11 12.76
C VAL A 66 -0.55 7.69 11.80
N GLN A 67 -0.69 8.39 10.66
CA GLN A 67 -1.63 8.00 9.61
C GLN A 67 -1.30 6.61 9.05
N MET A 68 -0.02 6.32 8.82
CA MET A 68 0.44 5.00 8.37
C MET A 68 0.13 3.90 9.41
N LEU A 69 0.46 4.11 10.68
CA LEU A 69 0.18 3.15 11.75
C LEU A 69 -1.33 2.90 11.91
N SER A 70 -2.15 3.95 11.73
CA SER A 70 -3.60 3.84 11.76
C SER A 70 -4.14 2.99 10.61
N ALA A 71 -3.57 3.10 9.41
CA ALA A 71 -3.95 2.25 8.27
C ALA A 71 -3.55 0.77 8.49
N ILE A 72 -2.41 0.50 9.14
CA ILE A 72 -1.96 -0.87 9.46
C ILE A 72 -2.87 -1.51 10.50
N ARG A 73 -3.40 -0.72 11.46
CA ARG A 73 -4.26 -1.17 12.55
C ARG A 73 -5.47 -1.98 12.10
N GLU A 74 -6.01 -1.71 10.90
CA GLU A 74 -7.16 -2.43 10.33
C GLU A 74 -6.89 -3.92 10.10
N TYR A 75 -5.64 -4.30 9.88
CA TYR A 75 -5.22 -5.68 9.58
C TYR A 75 -4.69 -6.43 10.81
N CYS A 76 -4.62 -5.78 11.96
CA CYS A 76 -4.01 -6.31 13.18
C CYS A 76 -4.99 -7.13 14.03
N THR A 77 -4.43 -8.08 14.78
CA THR A 77 -5.12 -8.75 15.89
C THR A 77 -5.32 -7.79 17.07
N ASP A 78 -6.20 -8.12 18.01
CA ASP A 78 -6.51 -7.24 19.15
C ASP A 78 -5.27 -6.91 20.00
N ARG A 79 -4.37 -7.90 20.18
CA ARG A 79 -3.10 -7.69 20.88
C ARG A 79 -2.15 -6.75 20.11
N GLU A 80 -2.11 -6.84 18.79
CA GLU A 80 -1.27 -5.97 17.96
C GLU A 80 -1.83 -4.54 17.90
N LYS A 81 -3.17 -4.38 17.92
CA LYS A 81 -3.82 -3.07 18.01
C LYS A 81 -3.42 -2.31 19.28
N GLU A 82 -3.37 -2.99 20.42
CA GLU A 82 -2.90 -2.38 21.67
C GLU A 82 -1.44 -1.88 21.55
N VAL A 83 -0.58 -2.64 20.89
CA VAL A 83 0.82 -2.23 20.65
C VAL A 83 0.87 -1.02 19.72
N ILE A 84 0.09 -1.02 18.63
CA ILE A 84 0.00 0.11 17.71
C ILE A 84 -0.53 1.37 18.41
N ASP A 85 -1.59 1.24 19.21
CA ASP A 85 -2.21 2.36 19.94
C ASP A 85 -1.20 2.99 20.93
N ASN A 86 -0.37 2.17 21.59
CA ASN A 86 0.71 2.65 22.45
C ASN A 86 1.80 3.40 21.66
N ILE A 87 2.19 2.91 20.48
CA ILE A 87 3.18 3.57 19.62
C ILE A 87 2.63 4.90 19.10
N ILE A 88 1.36 4.94 18.67
CA ILE A 88 0.70 6.18 18.22
C ILE A 88 0.69 7.21 19.35
N GLY A 89 0.27 6.81 20.55
CA GLY A 89 0.28 7.71 21.72
C GLY A 89 1.67 8.25 22.04
N PHE A 90 2.70 7.42 21.94
CA PHE A 90 4.10 7.84 22.11
C PHE A 90 4.54 8.83 21.03
N VAL A 91 4.31 8.55 19.75
CA VAL A 91 4.69 9.44 18.63
C VAL A 91 4.00 10.80 18.74
N GLN A 92 2.71 10.83 19.08
CA GLN A 92 1.94 12.07 19.26
C GLN A 92 2.42 12.89 20.46
N MET A 93 2.80 12.22 21.55
CA MET A 93 3.36 12.87 22.73
C MET A 93 4.71 13.53 22.39
N PHE A 94 5.60 12.85 21.67
CA PHE A 94 6.89 13.39 21.25
C PHE A 94 6.77 14.55 20.26
N SER A 95 5.85 14.47 19.29
CA SER A 95 5.62 15.58 18.36
C SER A 95 5.10 16.82 19.07
N THR A 96 4.18 16.66 20.04
CA THR A 96 3.64 17.74 20.86
C THR A 96 4.72 18.41 21.71
N TYR A 97 5.61 17.64 22.35
CA TYR A 97 6.73 18.21 23.11
C TYR A 97 7.72 18.97 22.22
N GLY A 98 8.04 18.44 21.02
CA GLY A 98 8.90 19.12 20.05
C GLY A 98 8.33 20.46 19.59
N THR A 99 7.03 20.54 19.33
CA THR A 99 6.37 21.80 18.93
C THR A 99 6.29 22.82 20.06
N LEU A 100 6.12 22.39 21.32
CA LEU A 100 6.07 23.30 22.47
C LEU A 100 7.45 23.87 22.82
N PHE A 101 8.53 23.13 22.59
CA PHE A 101 9.90 23.59 22.83
C PHE A 101 10.53 24.35 21.65
N SER A 102 10.05 24.16 20.42
CA SER A 102 10.54 24.95 19.26
C SER A 102 9.85 26.30 19.09
N ALA A 103 8.82 26.61 19.89
CA ALA A 103 8.03 27.84 19.82
C ALA A 103 8.45 28.92 20.84
N THR A 104 9.59 28.72 21.52
CA THR A 104 10.25 29.69 22.42
C THR A 104 11.64 30.00 21.91
#